data_AF-A0A9P7JJE7-F1
#
_entry.id   AF-A0A9P7JJE7-F1
#
_cell.length_a   1.000
_cell.length_b   1.000
_cell.length_c   1.000
_cell.angle_alpha   90.00
_cell.angle_beta   90.00
_cell.angle_gamma   90.00
#
_symmetry.space_group_name_H-M   'P 1'
#
loop_
_entity.id
_entity.type
_entity.pdbx_description
1 polymer ?
#
loop_
_entity_poly.entity_id
_entity_poly.type
_entity_poly.pdbx_seq_one_letter_code
_entity_poly.pdbx_strand_id
1 'polypeptide(L)'
;MEDGLPSVSIGGVGSRFISQNDLEEAKARREDQWKAAYARLGQVPPPQPVEDSFDGRSLAEKLAANRAAKQEEWEEKTKLANQFRALEEDEIMFLDSIREKQAEEERLRKAQDGEELSDFRNCCS
;
A
#
# COMPACT_ATOMS: atom_id res chain seq x y z
N MET A 1 13.89 -10.08 12.46
CA MET A 1 12.63 -10.73 12.89
C MET A 1 12.13 -11.48 11.68
N GLU A 2 12.44 -12.77 11.61
CA GLU A 2 11.91 -13.64 10.56
C GLU A 2 10.61 -14.24 11.10
N ASP A 3 9.48 -13.80 10.53
CA ASP A 3 8.19 -14.42 10.76
C ASP A 3 8.21 -15.84 10.19
N GLY A 4 8.45 -16.81 11.08
CA GLY A 4 8.45 -18.23 10.76
C GLY A 4 7.08 -18.68 10.30
N LEU A 5 6.88 -18.70 8.97
CA LEU A 5 5.75 -19.37 8.36
C LEU A 5 5.75 -20.84 8.83
N PRO A 6 4.65 -21.37 9.37
CA PRO A 6 4.59 -22.77 9.75
C PRO A 6 4.80 -23.62 8.51
N SER A 7 5.92 -24.32 8.45
CA SER A 7 6.24 -25.30 7.41
C SER A 7 5.10 -26.33 7.39
N VAL A 8 4.23 -26.25 6.39
CA VAL A 8 3.20 -27.26 6.16
C VAL A 8 3.92 -28.51 5.69
N SER A 9 4.25 -29.37 6.65
CA SER A 9 4.79 -30.70 6.41
C SER A 9 3.84 -31.46 5.46
N ILE A 10 4.33 -31.76 4.25
CA ILE A 10 3.70 -32.61 3.23
C ILE A 10 3.83 -34.08 3.69
N GLY A 11 3.30 -34.38 4.87
CA GLY A 11 3.08 -35.73 5.38
C GLY A 11 1.62 -36.14 5.17
N GLY A 12 1.36 -37.44 5.03
CA GLY A 12 0.04 -38.00 4.74
C GLY A 12 -1.08 -37.43 5.60
N VAL A 13 -2.29 -37.38 5.02
CA VAL A 13 -3.48 -36.69 5.56
C VAL A 13 -3.80 -36.97 7.03
N GLY A 14 -3.43 -38.14 7.57
CA GLY A 14 -3.62 -38.49 8.97
C GLY A 14 -2.85 -37.61 9.98
N SER A 15 -1.69 -37.05 9.61
CA SER A 15 -0.89 -36.17 10.50
C SER A 15 -1.42 -34.73 10.59
N ARG A 16 -2.44 -34.39 9.80
CA ARG A 16 -3.04 -33.04 9.73
C ARG A 16 -4.28 -32.89 10.60
N PHE A 17 -4.86 -34.00 11.04
CA PHE A 17 -6.01 -34.00 11.93
C PHE A 17 -5.51 -34.17 13.36
N ILE A 18 -5.86 -33.22 14.21
CA ILE A 18 -5.48 -33.19 15.63
C ILE A 18 -6.76 -33.49 16.41
N SER A 19 -6.73 -34.41 17.36
CA SER A 19 -7.92 -34.69 18.17
C SER A 19 -8.17 -33.54 19.14
N GLN A 20 -9.43 -33.37 19.54
CA GLN A 20 -9.79 -32.37 20.55
C GLN A 20 -9.02 -32.59 21.86
N ASN A 21 -8.82 -33.85 22.26
CA ASN A 21 -8.09 -34.20 23.46
C ASN A 21 -6.61 -33.81 23.38
N ASP A 22 -5.96 -34.02 22.23
CA ASP A 22 -4.57 -33.61 22.01
C ASP A 22 -4.40 -32.08 22.08
N LEU A 23 -5.40 -31.33 21.59
CA LEU A 23 -5.42 -29.87 21.68
C LEU A 23 -5.56 -29.39 23.12
N GLU A 24 -6.45 -30.00 23.90
CA GLU A 24 -6.66 -29.69 25.31
C GLU A 24 -5.39 -29.99 26.13
N GLU A 25 -4.75 -31.15 25.91
CA GLU A 25 -3.51 -31.50 26.58
C GLU A 25 -2.35 -30.56 26.19
N ALA A 26 -2.26 -30.18 24.91
CA ALA A 26 -1.27 -29.20 24.46
C ALA A 26 -1.50 -27.81 25.06
N LYS A 27 -2.77 -27.38 25.23
CA LYS A 27 -3.11 -26.13 25.92
C LYS A 27 -2.74 -26.21 27.40
N ALA A 28 -3.07 -27.30 28.10
CA ALA A 28 -2.72 -27.51 29.50
C ALA A 28 -1.20 -27.47 29.72
N ARG A 29 -0.42 -28.19 28.91
CA ARG A 29 1.05 -28.16 28.97
C ARG A 29 1.61 -26.76 28.75
N ARG A 30 1.05 -25.99 27.82
CA ARG A 30 1.46 -24.60 27.57
C ARG A 30 1.15 -23.69 28.76
N GLU A 31 -0.03 -23.83 29.36
CA GLU A 31 -0.41 -23.07 30.55
C GLU A 31 0.48 -23.39 31.76
N ASP A 32 0.81 -24.65 31.98
CA ASP A 32 1.68 -25.05 33.09
C ASP A 32 3.10 -24.51 32.91
N GLN A 33 3.63 -24.57 31.68
CA GLN A 33 4.93 -23.97 31.35
C GLN A 33 4.92 -22.46 31.54
N TRP A 34 3.83 -21.79 31.14
CA TRP A 34 3.63 -20.36 31.35
C TRP A 34 3.62 -20.03 32.84
N LYS A 35 2.78 -20.69 33.63
CA LYS A 35 2.69 -20.48 35.08
C LYS A 35 4.03 -20.71 35.77
N ALA A 36 4.76 -21.77 35.38
CA ALA A 36 6.09 -22.05 35.91
C ALA A 36 7.12 -20.97 35.55
N ALA A 37 7.07 -20.41 34.34
CA ALA A 37 7.96 -19.32 33.92
C ALA A 37 7.74 -18.05 34.76
N TYR A 38 6.48 -17.69 35.01
CA TYR A 38 6.13 -16.53 35.84
C TYR A 38 6.47 -16.75 37.33
N ALA A 39 6.25 -17.96 37.85
CA ALA A 39 6.64 -18.32 39.21
C ALA A 39 8.16 -18.19 39.43
N ARG A 40 8.98 -18.55 38.43
CA ARG A 40 10.43 -18.35 38.46
C ARG A 40 10.82 -16.88 38.46
N LEU A 41 10.06 -16.02 37.78
CA LEU A 41 10.30 -14.58 37.71
C LEU A 41 9.82 -13.83 38.97
N GLY A 42 9.10 -14.51 39.88
CA GLY A 42 8.53 -13.89 41.08
C GLY A 42 7.40 -12.91 40.79
N GLN A 43 6.80 -12.97 39.59
CA GLN A 43 5.74 -12.08 39.14
C GLN A 43 4.42 -12.84 39.01
N VAL A 44 3.31 -12.14 39.27
CA VAL A 44 1.97 -12.70 39.03
C VAL A 44 1.76 -12.77 37.52
N PRO A 45 1.37 -13.94 36.96
CA PRO A 45 1.02 -14.04 35.54
C PRO A 45 -0.08 -13.02 35.21
N PRO A 46 0.03 -12.29 34.09
CA PRO A 46 -1.06 -11.45 33.62
C PRO A 46 -2.31 -12.31 33.40
N PRO A 47 -3.52 -11.74 33.57
CA PRO A 47 -4.76 -12.46 33.31
C PRO A 47 -4.72 -13.06 31.91
N GLN A 48 -5.15 -14.32 31.79
CA GLN A 48 -5.21 -14.98 30.49
C GLN A 48 -6.01 -14.10 29.53
N PRO A 49 -5.56 -13.92 28.29
CA PRO A 49 -6.33 -13.21 27.29
C PRO A 49 -7.69 -13.91 27.19
N VAL A 50 -8.75 -13.14 27.44
CA VAL A 50 -10.11 -13.59 27.15
C VAL A 50 -10.14 -13.96 25.67
N GLU A 51 -10.47 -15.21 25.36
CA GLU A 51 -10.68 -15.65 23.98
C GLU A 51 -11.66 -14.64 23.34
N ASP A 52 -11.24 -14.04 22.22
CA ASP A 52 -11.98 -12.98 21.57
C ASP A 52 -13.45 -13.40 21.43
N SER A 53 -14.35 -12.47 21.74
CA SER A 53 -15.80 -12.70 21.68
C SER A 53 -16.14 -13.35 20.35
N PHE A 54 -16.72 -14.55 20.40
CA PHE A 54 -17.01 -15.35 19.23
C PHE A 54 -17.73 -14.49 18.17
N ASP A 55 -17.00 -14.14 17.12
CA ASP A 55 -17.52 -13.31 16.05
C ASP A 55 -18.52 -14.15 15.25
N GLY A 56 -19.80 -13.86 15.46
CA GLY A 56 -20.93 -14.56 14.84
C GLY A 56 -21.06 -14.33 13.33
N ARG A 57 -20.20 -13.50 12.72
CA ARG A 57 -20.11 -13.38 11.26
C ARG A 57 -19.66 -14.70 10.64
N SER A 58 -20.21 -15.01 9.47
CA SER A 58 -19.79 -16.15 8.68
C SER A 58 -18.33 -16.00 8.24
N LEU A 59 -17.69 -17.14 7.94
CA LEU A 59 -16.32 -17.14 7.41
C LEU A 59 -16.22 -16.31 6.11
N ALA A 60 -17.26 -16.33 5.28
CA ALA A 60 -17.32 -15.56 4.03
C ALA A 60 -17.24 -14.05 4.29
N GLU A 61 -18.00 -13.55 5.27
CA GLU A 61 -17.98 -12.15 5.67
C GLU A 61 -16.62 -11.74 6.24
N LYS A 62 -15.99 -12.60 7.06
CA LYS A 62 -14.64 -12.36 7.58
C LYS A 62 -13.59 -12.27 6.46
N LEU A 63 -13.66 -13.18 5.49
CA LEU A 63 -12.76 -13.14 4.34
C LEU A 63 -13.00 -11.91 3.45
N ALA A 64 -14.26 -11.53 3.24
CA ALA A 64 -14.60 -10.34 2.48
C ALA A 64 -14.04 -9.08 3.16
N ALA A 65 -14.22 -8.94 4.47
CA ALA A 65 -13.65 -7.83 5.24
C ALA A 65 -12.11 -7.79 5.17
N ASN A 66 -11.43 -8.94 5.27
CA ASN A 66 -9.98 -8.98 5.17
C ASN A 66 -9.47 -8.58 3.77
N ARG A 67 -10.18 -8.99 2.71
CA ARG A 67 -9.85 -8.58 1.34
C ARG A 67 -10.07 -7.09 1.14
N ALA A 68 -11.20 -6.56 1.59
CA ALA A 68 -11.52 -5.14 1.49
C ALA A 68 -10.48 -4.28 2.21
N ALA A 69 -10.10 -4.65 3.45
CA ALA A 69 -9.08 -3.95 4.21
C ALA A 69 -7.72 -3.95 3.50
N LYS A 70 -7.29 -5.11 2.96
CA LYS A 70 -6.04 -5.19 2.19
C LYS A 70 -6.08 -4.35 0.92
N GLN A 71 -7.22 -4.31 0.25
CA GLN A 71 -7.41 -3.53 -0.96
C GLN A 71 -7.35 -2.03 -0.65
N GLU A 72 -8.05 -1.57 0.38
CA GLU A 72 -8.04 -0.18 0.84
C GLU A 72 -6.63 0.26 1.25
N GLU A 73 -5.90 -0.58 2.01
CA GLU A 73 -4.51 -0.30 2.35
C GLU A 73 -3.60 -0.19 1.13
N TRP A 74 -3.79 -1.06 0.14
CA TRP A 74 -3.00 -1.03 -1.09
C TRP A 74 -3.33 0.22 -1.91
N GLU A 75 -4.60 0.57 -2.04
CA GLU A 75 -5.06 1.76 -2.73
C GLU A 75 -4.53 3.03 -2.07
N GLU A 76 -4.62 3.18 -0.75
CA GLU A 76 -4.10 4.35 -0.04
C GLU A 76 -2.57 4.47 -0.17
N LYS A 77 -1.83 3.35 -0.08
CA LYS A 77 -0.37 3.34 -0.29
C LYS A 77 0.01 3.70 -1.73
N THR A 78 -0.79 3.29 -2.71
CA THR A 78 -0.48 3.46 -4.14
C THR A 78 -1.07 4.77 -4.70
N LYS A 79 -2.05 5.37 -4.03
CA LYS A 79 -2.72 6.62 -4.44
C LYS A 79 -1.76 7.79 -4.61
N LEU A 80 -0.75 7.90 -3.74
CA LEU A 80 0.30 8.92 -3.89
C LEU A 80 1.36 8.50 -4.92
N ALA A 81 1.65 7.21 -5.04
CA ALA A 81 2.62 6.69 -6.02
C ALA A 81 2.13 6.88 -7.48
N ASN A 82 0.83 6.71 -7.73
CA ASN A 82 0.23 6.82 -9.06
C ASN A 82 -0.02 8.28 -9.50
N GLN A 83 0.14 9.27 -8.63
CA GLN A 83 -0.06 10.68 -8.99
C GLN A 83 1.03 11.21 -9.93
N PHE A 84 2.24 10.67 -9.83
CA PHE A 84 3.36 11.08 -10.63
C PHE A 84 3.89 9.89 -11.41
N ARG A 85 3.57 9.85 -12.71
CA ARG A 85 4.19 8.93 -13.65
C ARG A 85 5.21 9.67 -14.51
N ALA A 86 6.17 8.93 -15.07
CA ALA A 86 7.03 9.48 -16.10
C ALA A 86 6.18 9.87 -17.32
N LEU A 87 6.57 10.96 -17.98
CA LEU A 87 6.01 11.34 -19.27
C LEU A 87 6.49 10.34 -20.34
N GLU A 88 5.58 9.96 -21.22
CA GLU A 88 5.89 9.12 -22.38
C GLU A 88 6.60 9.96 -23.47
N GLU A 89 7.35 9.33 -24.37
CA GLU A 89 8.14 10.02 -25.40
C GLU A 89 7.26 10.93 -26.28
N ASP A 90 6.08 10.46 -26.66
CA ASP A 90 5.10 11.22 -27.45
C ASP A 90 4.59 12.46 -26.68
N GLU A 91 4.42 12.36 -25.36
CA GLU A 91 3.98 13.47 -24.52
C GLU A 91 5.06 14.55 -24.41
N ILE A 92 6.33 14.13 -24.32
CA ILE A 92 7.48 15.05 -24.32
C ILE A 92 7.55 15.79 -25.67
N MET A 93 7.46 15.07 -26.78
CA MET A 93 7.46 15.65 -28.12
C MET A 93 6.30 16.64 -28.33
N PHE A 94 5.12 16.32 -27.79
CA PHE A 94 3.98 17.23 -27.82
C PHE A 94 4.27 18.53 -27.06
N LEU A 95 4.84 18.45 -25.85
CA LEU A 95 5.18 19.65 -25.06
C LEU A 95 6.25 20.52 -25.76
N ASP A 96 7.24 19.90 -26.40
CA ASP A 96 8.24 20.62 -27.19
C ASP A 96 7.62 21.34 -28.39
N SER A 97 6.66 20.71 -29.09
CA SER A 97 5.93 21.34 -30.20
C SER A 97 5.11 22.57 -29.76
N ILE A 98 4.48 22.50 -28.57
CA ILE A 98 3.75 23.63 -27.99
C ILE A 98 4.71 24.77 -27.67
N ARG A 99 5.88 24.46 -27.11
CA ARG A 99 6.89 25.46 -26.76
C ARG A 99 7.47 26.14 -27.98
N GLU A 100 7.77 25.39 -29.03
CA GLU A 100 8.25 25.92 -30.31
C GLU A 100 7.22 26.87 -30.92
N LYS A 101 5.94 26.45 -30.96
CA LYS A 101 4.85 27.27 -31.47
C LYS A 101 4.70 28.60 -30.71
N GLN A 102 4.75 28.56 -29.38
CA GLN A 102 4.67 29.79 -28.56
C GLN A 102 5.84 30.74 -28.84
N ALA A 103 7.05 30.20 -29.01
CA ALA A 103 8.23 31.00 -29.32
C ALA A 103 8.13 31.63 -30.73
N GLU A 104 7.61 30.89 -31.70
CA GLU A 104 7.39 31.40 -33.06
C GLU A 104 6.34 32.52 -33.07
N GLU A 105 5.21 32.33 -32.39
CA GLU A 105 4.16 33.34 -32.25
C GLU A 105 4.69 34.62 -31.58
N GLU A 106 5.49 34.49 -30.51
CA GLU A 106 6.12 35.65 -29.85
C GLU A 106 7.11 36.35 -30.78
N ARG A 107 7.92 35.59 -31.53
CA ARG A 107 8.87 36.15 -32.50
C ARG A 107 8.14 36.89 -33.61
N LEU A 108 7.06 36.33 -34.14
CA LEU A 108 6.24 36.95 -35.18
C LEU A 108 5.60 38.23 -34.66
N ARG A 109 5.04 38.22 -33.45
CA ARG A 109 4.45 39.41 -32.83
C ARG A 109 5.50 40.52 -32.67
N LYS A 110 6.68 40.20 -32.13
CA LYS A 110 7.78 41.18 -32.00
C LYS A 110 8.24 41.73 -33.35
N ALA A 111 8.23 40.91 -34.40
CA ALA A 111 8.58 41.36 -35.75
C ALA A 111 7.53 42.33 -36.31
N GLN A 112 6.25 42.01 -36.17
CA GLN A 112 5.13 42.87 -36.57
C GLN A 112 5.14 44.19 -35.80
N ASP A 113 5.24 44.13 -34.46
CA ASP A 113 5.33 45.32 -33.60
C ASP A 113 6.53 46.21 -34.03
N GLY A 114 7.67 45.61 -34.40
CA GLY A 114 8.86 46.32 -34.86
C GLY A 114 8.69 46.98 -36.23
N GLU A 115 7.98 46.33 -37.16
CA GLU A 115 7.65 46.88 -38.48
C GLU A 115 6.72 48.09 -38.34
N GLU A 116 5.62 47.95 -37.59
CA GLU A 116 4.65 49.03 -37.36
C GLU A 116 5.31 50.26 -36.72
N LEU A 117 6.19 50.06 -35.73
CA LEU A 117 6.95 51.15 -35.10
C LEU A 117 7.93 51.83 -36.08
N SER A 118 8.56 51.06 -36.98
CA SER A 118 9.46 51.60 -38.00
C SER A 118 8.70 52.44 -39.02
N ASP A 119 7.55 51.95 -39.49
CA ASP A 119 6.70 52.65 -40.46
C ASP A 119 6.12 53.94 -39.87
N PHE A 120 5.66 53.89 -38.62
CA PHE A 120 5.23 55.09 -37.90
C PHE A 120 6.35 56.14 -37.83
N ARG A 121 7.58 55.72 -37.50
CA ARG A 121 8.73 56.63 -37.43
C ARG A 121 9.09 57.24 -38.79
N ASN A 122 8.92 56.50 -39.88
CA ASN A 122 9.21 56.97 -41.23
C ASN A 122 8.12 57.88 -41.81
N CYS A 123 6.85 57.68 -41.43
CA CYS A 123 5.71 58.47 -41.92
C CYS A 123 5.50 59.79 -41.15
N CYS A 124 5.87 59.83 -39.86
CA CYS A 124 5.78 61.03 -39.02
C CYS A 124 7.04 61.90 -39.01
N SER A 125 8.03 61.60 -39.85
CA SER A 125 9.22 62.45 -40.14
C SER A 125 9.03 63.25 -41.42
#